data_AF-A0A850QU94-F1
#
_entry.id   AF-A0A850QU94-F1
#
_cell.length_a   1.000
_cell.length_b   1.000
_cell.length_c   1.000
_cell.angle_alpha   90.00
_cell.angle_beta   90.00
_cell.angle_gamma   90.00
#
_symmetry.space_group_name_H-M   'P 1'
#
loop_
_entity.id
_entity.type
_entity.pdbx_description
1 polymer ?
#
loop_
_entity_poly.entity_id
_entity_poly.type
_entity_poly.pdbx_seq_one_letter_code
_entity_poly.pdbx_strand_id
1 'polypeptide(L)' 'LLKAIPRLDTEGEMLPTIPGNPPNLLNLPVGCPYQERCHRVSARCHQEAPILTPFADGRLRACFAEMEVASC' A
#
# COMPACT_ATOMS: atom_id res chain seq x y z
N LEU A 1 4.93 -13.65 -4.02
CA LEU A 1 5.41 -13.61 -5.42
C LEU A 1 4.78 -14.66 -6.36
N LEU A 2 3.75 -15.41 -5.96
CA LEU A 2 3.06 -16.43 -6.78
C LEU A 2 1.62 -16.06 -7.19
N LYS A 3 1.19 -14.80 -7.00
CA LYS A 3 -0.16 -14.31 -7.36
C LYS A 3 -0.20 -13.48 -8.66
N ALA A 4 0.93 -13.34 -9.36
CA ALA A 4 1.05 -12.51 -10.57
C ALA A 4 1.04 -13.33 -11.88
N ILE A 5 0.75 -14.64 -11.81
CA ILE A 5 0.68 -15.49 -12.99
C ILE A 5 -0.80 -15.64 -13.35
N PRO A 6 -1.28 -15.01 -14.45
CA PRO A 6 -2.65 -15.21 -14.91
C PRO A 6 -2.78 -16.66 -15.39
N ARG A 7 -3.77 -17.39 -14.85
CA ARG A 7 -4.22 -18.65 -15.43
C ARG A 7 -5.12 -18.33 -16.61
N LEU A 8 -4.82 -18.90 -17.78
CA LEU A 8 -5.48 -18.62 -19.07
C LEU A 8 -6.88 -19.26 -19.18
N ASP A 9 -7.29 -19.97 -18.15
CA ASP A 9 -8.38 -20.93 -18.13
C ASP A 9 -9.57 -20.51 -17.23
N THR A 10 -9.61 -19.24 -16.79
CA THR A 10 -10.71 -18.70 -15.98
C THR A 10 -11.22 -17.38 -16.55
N GLU A 11 -12.47 -17.37 -17.00
CA GLU A 11 -13.22 -16.16 -17.34
C GLU A 11 -13.39 -15.27 -16.10
N GLY A 12 -12.56 -14.23 -16.03
CA GLY A 12 -12.99 -12.89 -15.66
C GLY A 12 -13.46 -12.63 -14.22
N GLU A 13 -12.55 -12.66 -13.25
CA GLU A 13 -12.55 -11.61 -12.22
C GLU A 13 -11.21 -10.90 -12.25
N MET A 14 -11.22 -9.63 -12.66
CA MET A 14 -10.02 -8.79 -12.67
C MET A 14 -9.48 -8.67 -11.25
N LEU A 15 -8.36 -9.34 -10.99
CA LEU A 15 -7.59 -9.09 -9.78
C LEU A 15 -7.26 -7.61 -9.71
N PRO A 16 -7.50 -6.92 -8.59
CA PRO A 16 -7.15 -5.52 -8.44
C PRO A 16 -5.62 -5.39 -8.54
N THR A 17 -5.15 -5.06 -9.73
CA THR A 17 -3.76 -4.70 -9.97
C THR A 17 -3.57 -3.29 -9.43
N ILE A 18 -2.44 -3.02 -8.77
CA ILE A 18 -2.12 -1.65 -8.37
C ILE A 18 -1.65 -0.93 -9.64
N PRO A 19 -2.43 0.00 -10.22
CA PRO A 19 -2.02 0.68 -11.43
C PRO A 19 -0.78 1.55 -11.16
N GLY A 20 0.03 1.77 -12.19
CA GLY A 20 1.16 2.69 -12.17
C GLY A 20 2.55 2.05 -12.05
N ASN A 21 3.55 2.76 -12.55
CA ASN A 21 4.96 2.42 -12.43
C ASN A 21 5.45 2.63 -10.98
N PRO A 22 6.46 1.86 -10.52
CA PRO A 22 7.15 2.18 -9.26
C PRO A 22 7.63 3.64 -9.27
N PRO A 23 7.48 4.38 -8.17
CA PRO A 23 7.97 5.75 -8.09
C PRO A 23 9.48 5.76 -8.35
N ASN A 24 9.96 6.78 -9.06
CA ASN A 24 11.37 6.95 -9.30
C ASN A 24 12.08 7.17 -7.96
N LEU A 25 12.94 6.25 -7.56
CA LEU A 25 13.69 6.30 -6.28
C LEU A 25 14.66 7.49 -6.18
N LEU A 26 14.90 8.22 -7.28
CA LEU A 26 15.66 9.47 -7.26
C LEU A 26 14.78 10.67 -6.86
N ASN A 27 13.46 10.57 -7.04
CA ASN A 27 12.49 11.62 -6.76
C ASN A 27 11.43 11.08 -5.78
N LEU A 28 11.84 10.72 -4.56
CA LEU A 28 10.86 10.36 -3.54
C LEU A 28 9.98 11.56 -3.19
N PRO A 29 8.67 11.34 -3.00
CA PRO A 29 7.80 12.38 -2.47
C PRO A 29 8.19 12.76 -1.04
N VAL A 30 7.88 14.00 -0.65
CA VAL A 30 8.16 14.55 0.69
C VAL A 30 7.43 13.78 1.79
N GLY A 31 6.22 13.30 1.50
CA GLY A 31 5.39 12.56 2.43
C GLY A 31 5.59 11.04 2.39
N CYS A 32 4.48 10.31 2.48
CA CYS A 32 4.45 8.87 2.36
C CYS A 32 4.97 8.42 0.97
N PRO A 33 5.95 7.50 0.89
CA PRO A 33 6.45 6.98 -0.38
C PRO A 33 5.38 6.36 -1.28
N TYR A 34 4.26 5.94 -0.68
CA TYR A 34 3.14 5.31 -1.36
C TYR A 34 2.02 6.29 -1.74
N GLN A 35 2.14 7.58 -1.45
CA GLN A 35 1.05 8.57 -1.60
C GLN A 35 0.42 8.59 -3.01
N GLU A 36 1.20 8.37 -4.07
CA GLU A 36 0.72 8.42 -5.46
C GLU A 36 -0.05 7.16 -5.88
N ARG A 37 0.11 6.06 -5.15
CA ARG A 37 -0.47 4.74 -5.48
C ARG A 37 -1.35 4.16 -4.39
N CYS A 38 -1.47 4.83 -3.25
CA CYS A 38 -2.23 4.37 -2.10
C CYS A 38 -3.71 4.74 -2.27
N HIS A 39 -4.58 3.73 -2.30
CA HIS A 39 -6.04 3.94 -2.34
C HIS A 39 -6.62 4.50 -1.01
N ARG A 40 -5.83 4.56 0.07
CA ARG A 40 -6.16 5.18 1.37
C ARG A 40 -5.34 6.44 1.64
N VAL A 41 -4.86 7.11 0.60
CA VAL A 41 -4.08 8.35 0.76
C VAL A 41 -4.94 9.43 1.44
N SER A 42 -4.34 10.15 2.38
CA SER A 42 -4.95 11.31 3.04
C SER A 42 -4.05 12.53 2.89
N ALA A 43 -4.55 13.73 3.21
CA ALA A 43 -3.76 14.96 3.14
C ALA A 43 -2.45 14.88 3.95
N ARG A 44 -2.47 14.16 5.08
CA ARG A 44 -1.30 13.92 5.94
C ARG A 44 -0.22 13.11 5.22
N CYS A 45 -0.61 12.16 4.37
CA CYS A 45 0.32 11.38 3.55
C CYS A 45 1.14 12.23 2.58
N HIS A 46 0.71 13.45 2.21
CA HIS A 46 1.45 14.32 1.31
C HIS A 46 2.46 15.23 2.02
N GLN A 47 2.33 15.38 3.33
CA GLN A 47 3.08 16.35 4.13
C GLN A 47 4.17 15.69 4.97
N GLU A 48 3.91 14.47 5.46
CA GLU A 48 4.84 13.77 6.33
C GLU A 48 4.94 12.28 6.00
N ALA A 49 6.12 11.72 6.24
CA ALA A 49 6.35 10.28 6.17
C ALA A 49 5.85 9.62 7.47
N PRO A 50 5.06 8.53 7.40
CA PRO A 50 4.58 7.85 8.59
C PRO A 50 5.74 7.21 9.36
N ILE A 51 5.72 7.37 10.68
CA ILE A 51 6.67 6.69 11.57
C ILE A 51 6.34 5.21 11.70
N LEU A 52 7.36 4.39 11.90
CA LEU A 52 7.21 2.95 12.09
C LEU A 52 6.78 2.66 13.53
N THR A 53 5.56 2.14 13.71
CA THR A 53 4.95 1.84 15.01
C THR A 53 4.61 0.36 15.16
N PRO A 54 4.60 -0.21 16.38
CA PRO A 54 4.11 -1.55 16.62
C PRO A 54 2.65 -1.73 16.18
N PHE A 55 2.33 -2.86 15.57
CA PHE A 55 1.03 -3.14 14.99
C PHE A 55 0.36 -4.39 15.56
N ALA A 56 0.99 -5.57 15.45
CA ALA A 56 0.47 -6.84 15.97
C ALA A 56 1.57 -7.90 15.92
N ASP A 57 1.64 -8.81 16.90
CA ASP A 57 2.52 -9.99 16.89
C ASP A 57 3.96 -9.71 16.41
N GLY A 58 4.62 -8.71 16.99
CA GLY A 58 5.98 -8.32 16.61
C GLY A 58 6.12 -7.65 15.23
N ARG A 59 5.00 -7.38 14.54
CA ARG A 59 4.97 -6.62 13.28
C ARG A 59 4.92 -5.13 13.56
N LEU A 60 5.56 -4.38 12.67
CA LEU A 60 5.57 -2.93 12.67
C LEU A 60 4.82 -2.40 11.44
N ARG A 61 4.30 -1.18 11.54
CA ARG A 61 3.49 -0.51 10.51
C ARG A 61 3.86 0.97 10.45
N ALA A 62 3.98 1.50 9.23
CA ALA A 62 4.16 2.92 8.97
C ALA A 62 3.04 3.41 8.03
N CYS A 63 1.87 3.73 8.59
CA CYS A 63 0.70 4.16 7.81
C CYS A 63 -0.26 5.00 8.66
N PHE A 64 -0.81 6.08 8.08
CA PHE A 64 -1.78 6.96 8.74
C PHE A 64 -3.22 6.47 8.68
N ALA A 65 -3.54 5.49 7.83
CA ALA A 65 -4.91 4.99 7.73
C ALA A 65 -5.34 4.34 9.05
N GLU A 66 -6.60 4.55 9.44
CA GLU A 66 -7.21 3.81 10.54
C GLU A 66 -7.28 2.32 10.21
N MET A 67 -7.16 1.49 11.24
CA MET A 67 -7.27 0.04 11.11
C MET A 67 -8.64 -0.38 11.62
N GLU A 68 -9.44 -0.98 10.75
CA GLU A 68 -10.44 -1.94 11.21
C GLU A 68 -9.65 -3.16 11.68
N VAL A 69 -9.52 -3.29 13.00
CA VAL A 69 -9.01 -4.50 13.61
C VAL A 69 -10.09 -5.55 13.37
N ALA A 70 -9.91 -6.39 12.34
CA ALA A 70 -10.70 -7.60 12.22
C ALA A 70 -10.37 -8.46 13.45
N SER A 71 -11.24 -8.37 14.45
CA SER A 71 -11.26 -9.27 15.60
C SER A 71 -11.39 -10.70 15.07
N CYS A 72 -10.46 -11.58 15.48
CA CYS A 72 -10.54 -13.01 15.24
C CYS A 72 -11.89 -13.61 15.61
#